data_AF-A0A330GE40-F1
#
_entry.id   AF-A0A330GE40-F1
#
_cell.length_a   1.000
_cell.length_b   1.000
_cell.length_c   1.000
_cell.angle_alpha   90.00
_cell.angle_beta   90.00
_cell.angle_gamma   90.00
#
_symmetry.space_group_name_H-M   'P 1'
#
loop_
_entity.id
_entity.type
_entity.pdbx_description
1 polymer ?
#
loop_
_entity_poly.entity_id
_entity_poly.type
_entity_poly.pdbx_seq_one_letter_code
_entity_poly.pdbx_strand_id
1 'polypeptide(L)'
;MTARVDYQIEKYLLTEAAEPARLTRQWAEVMEECREQQSGAEERLRLALLNVDYVTSFELPFRLLLTRAPQLIDVVRKELPLSQKNVLFNGKRFGCVYSLKQDLAGIPDEFTYQLKTRIQRSDATGCNEVPYRQIAQQVKAPKERLRLALESGLSVTALDGLFWFGIQRIAADVQRLRKTGMRIVTSNAEVFDTLTKTTRQIPVYRLEGMDIT
;
A
#
# COMPACT_ATOMS: atom_id res chain seq x y z
N MET A 1 6.94 25.07 2.19
CA MET A 1 6.26 24.42 1.06
C MET A 1 6.21 22.92 1.34
N THR A 2 5.05 22.27 1.26
CA THR A 2 4.93 20.82 1.41
C THR A 2 5.58 20.16 0.19
N ALA A 3 6.49 19.21 0.40
CA ALA A 3 7.09 18.46 -0.71
C ALA A 3 5.99 17.69 -1.45
N ARG A 4 5.98 17.76 -2.79
CA ARG A 4 5.08 17.01 -3.65
C ARG A 4 5.81 15.83 -4.28
N VAL A 5 5.16 14.66 -4.30
CA VAL A 5 5.66 13.45 -4.96
C VAL A 5 4.57 12.92 -5.89
N ASP A 6 4.92 12.71 -7.15
CA ASP A 6 4.03 12.18 -8.17
C ASP A 6 4.43 10.75 -8.55
N TYR A 7 3.43 9.87 -8.67
CA TYR A 7 3.60 8.49 -9.11
C TYR A 7 2.85 8.26 -10.43
N GLN A 8 3.61 8.16 -11.52
CA GLN A 8 3.08 7.75 -12.81
C GLN A 8 3.10 6.22 -12.89
N ILE A 9 1.92 5.62 -12.78
CA ILE A 9 1.75 4.17 -12.78
C ILE A 9 1.40 3.72 -14.20
N GLU A 10 2.38 3.22 -14.94
CA GLU A 10 2.23 2.74 -16.33
C GLU A 10 1.70 1.31 -16.42
N LYS A 11 2.13 0.46 -15.50
CA LYS A 11 1.67 -0.93 -15.38
C LYS A 11 1.45 -1.24 -13.91
N TYR A 12 0.26 -1.74 -13.58
CA TYR A 12 -0.05 -2.16 -12.23
C TYR A 12 -1.02 -3.33 -12.28
N LEU A 13 -0.48 -4.54 -12.21
CA LEU A 13 -1.25 -5.76 -12.29
C LEU A 13 -0.98 -6.60 -11.05
N LEU A 14 -1.95 -6.62 -10.15
CA LEU A 14 -2.05 -7.60 -9.10
C LEU A 14 -2.91 -8.76 -9.62
N THR A 15 -2.39 -9.97 -9.56
CA THR A 15 -3.08 -11.18 -10.00
C THR A 15 -3.13 -12.16 -8.85
N GLU A 16 -4.32 -12.64 -8.50
CA GLU A 16 -4.50 -13.82 -7.67
C GLU A 16 -4.66 -15.05 -8.59
N ALA A 17 -3.98 -16.15 -8.28
CA ALA A 17 -3.82 -17.30 -9.18
C ALA A 17 -5.14 -18.02 -9.50
N ALA A 18 -6.09 -18.01 -8.57
CA ALA A 18 -7.39 -18.66 -8.69
C ALA A 18 -8.54 -17.63 -8.77
N GLU A 19 -8.26 -16.39 -9.17
CA GLU A 19 -9.24 -15.31 -9.09
C GLU A 19 -10.44 -15.60 -10.01
N PRO A 20 -11.66 -15.72 -9.47
CA PRO A 20 -12.83 -15.87 -10.30
C PRO A 20 -13.04 -14.61 -11.16
N ALA A 21 -13.38 -14.78 -12.43
CA ALA A 21 -13.63 -13.67 -13.37
C ALA A 21 -14.69 -12.66 -12.85
N ARG A 22 -15.56 -13.07 -11.93
CA ARG A 22 -16.50 -12.17 -11.26
C ARG A 22 -15.80 -11.20 -10.29
N LEU A 23 -14.84 -11.65 -9.49
CA LEU A 23 -14.07 -10.77 -8.60
C LEU A 23 -13.23 -9.78 -9.40
N THR A 24 -12.62 -10.23 -10.50
CA THR A 24 -11.87 -9.33 -11.39
C THR A 24 -12.75 -8.19 -11.91
N ARG A 25 -14.01 -8.47 -12.28
CA ARG A 25 -14.98 -7.45 -12.70
C ARG A 25 -15.38 -6.52 -11.56
N GLN A 26 -15.73 -7.06 -10.39
CA GLN A 26 -16.07 -6.25 -9.21
C GLN A 26 -14.95 -5.28 -8.85
N TRP A 27 -13.70 -5.72 -8.89
CA TRP A 27 -12.55 -4.86 -8.63
C TRP A 27 -12.35 -3.77 -9.68
N ALA A 28 -12.64 -4.06 -10.96
CA ALA A 28 -12.58 -3.07 -12.02
C ALA A 28 -13.64 -1.97 -11.83
N GLU A 29 -14.87 -2.38 -11.48
CA GLU A 29 -15.99 -1.48 -11.18
C GLU A 29 -15.67 -0.58 -9.97
N VAL A 30 -15.20 -1.17 -8.86
CA VAL A 30 -14.77 -0.41 -7.67
C VAL A 30 -13.69 0.61 -8.03
N MET A 31 -12.68 0.23 -8.81
CA MET A 31 -11.60 1.14 -9.19
C MET A 31 -12.06 2.27 -10.12
N GLU A 32 -13.06 2.03 -10.97
CA GLU A 32 -13.67 3.09 -11.77
C GLU A 32 -14.42 4.07 -10.87
N GLU A 33 -15.31 3.56 -10.01
CA GLU A 33 -16.12 4.38 -9.10
C GLU A 33 -15.23 5.21 -8.15
N CYS A 34 -14.16 4.61 -7.62
CA CYS A 34 -13.18 5.30 -6.80
C CYS A 34 -12.56 6.50 -7.52
N ARG A 35 -12.32 6.39 -8.84
CA ARG A 35 -11.72 7.45 -9.67
C ARG A 35 -12.74 8.53 -10.01
N GLU A 36 -13.97 8.15 -10.37
CA GLU A 36 -15.06 9.08 -10.66
C GLU A 36 -15.39 9.96 -9.46
N GLN A 37 -15.45 9.35 -8.27
CA GLN A 37 -15.79 10.05 -7.02
C GLN A 37 -14.60 10.72 -6.34
N GLN A 38 -13.38 10.58 -6.89
CA GLN A 38 -12.14 11.08 -6.26
C GLN A 38 -12.01 10.61 -4.80
N SER A 39 -12.33 9.33 -4.57
CA SER A 39 -12.54 8.76 -3.24
C SER A 39 -11.28 8.78 -2.37
N GLY A 40 -11.45 9.21 -1.11
CA GLY A 40 -10.43 9.10 -0.07
C GLY A 40 -10.11 7.65 0.32
N ALA A 41 -9.11 7.43 1.17
CA ALA A 41 -8.69 6.07 1.54
C ALA A 41 -9.79 5.24 2.25
N GLU A 42 -10.58 5.87 3.11
CA GLU A 42 -11.70 5.21 3.78
C GLU A 42 -12.82 4.87 2.81
N GLU A 43 -13.19 5.82 1.95
CA GLU A 43 -14.27 5.61 0.98
C GLU A 43 -13.92 4.52 -0.04
N ARG A 44 -12.66 4.49 -0.52
CA ARG A 44 -12.20 3.39 -1.38
C ARG A 44 -12.32 2.02 -0.72
N LEU A 45 -12.06 1.93 0.60
CA LEU A 45 -12.27 0.69 1.34
C LEU A 45 -13.75 0.35 1.48
N ARG A 46 -14.59 1.34 1.79
CA ARG A 46 -16.04 1.18 1.91
C ARG A 46 -16.66 0.67 0.60
N LEU A 47 -16.33 1.32 -0.51
CA LEU A 47 -16.74 0.89 -1.86
C LEU A 47 -16.32 -0.54 -2.17
N ALA A 48 -15.08 -0.93 -1.85
CA ALA A 48 -14.62 -2.29 -2.07
C ALA A 48 -15.37 -3.32 -1.23
N LEU A 49 -15.66 -3.02 0.03
CA LEU A 49 -16.40 -3.92 0.92
C LEU A 49 -17.87 -4.07 0.52
N LEU A 50 -18.47 -3.03 -0.05
CA LEU A 50 -19.85 -3.05 -0.52
C LEU A 50 -20.02 -3.82 -1.84
N ASN A 51 -19.01 -3.77 -2.72
CA ASN A 51 -19.15 -4.23 -4.10
C ASN A 51 -18.36 -5.50 -4.45
N VAL A 52 -17.31 -5.84 -3.67
CA VAL A 52 -16.54 -7.08 -3.85
C VAL A 52 -17.04 -8.11 -2.84
N ASP A 53 -17.21 -9.37 -3.26
CA ASP A 53 -17.71 -10.40 -2.31
C ASP A 53 -16.88 -10.53 -1.06
N TYR A 54 -15.56 -10.37 -1.22
CA TYR A 54 -14.59 -10.39 -0.17
C TYR A 54 -13.33 -9.67 -0.61
N VAL A 55 -12.61 -9.13 0.36
CA VAL A 55 -11.31 -8.49 0.13
C VAL A 55 -10.26 -9.11 1.04
N THR A 56 -9.04 -9.25 0.56
CA THR A 56 -7.95 -9.75 1.40
C THR A 56 -7.13 -8.62 2.01
N SER A 57 -6.70 -8.81 3.25
CA SER A 57 -5.73 -7.91 3.90
C SER A 57 -4.42 -7.75 3.11
N PHE A 58 -4.09 -8.70 2.22
CA PHE A 58 -2.93 -8.61 1.35
C PHE A 58 -3.15 -7.66 0.18
N GLU A 59 -4.30 -7.73 -0.50
CA GLU A 59 -4.55 -6.99 -1.73
C GLU A 59 -4.96 -5.54 -1.50
N LEU A 60 -5.58 -5.23 -0.35
CA LEU A 60 -6.06 -3.89 -0.01
C LEU A 60 -4.98 -2.79 -0.16
N PRO A 61 -3.76 -2.96 0.38
CA PRO A 61 -2.68 -1.99 0.15
C PRO A 61 -2.31 -1.81 -1.32
N PHE A 62 -2.48 -2.82 -2.16
CA PHE A 62 -2.06 -2.77 -3.57
C PHE A 62 -3.18 -2.28 -4.48
N ARG A 63 -4.37 -2.90 -4.44
CA ARG A 63 -5.49 -2.52 -5.30
C ARG A 63 -5.95 -1.09 -5.05
N LEU A 64 -5.98 -0.69 -3.78
CA LEU A 64 -6.54 0.60 -3.35
C LEU A 64 -5.49 1.55 -2.78
N LEU A 65 -4.18 1.24 -2.84
CA LEU A 65 -3.11 2.07 -2.28
C LEU A 65 -3.35 2.49 -0.81
N LEU A 66 -3.90 1.58 0.01
CA LEU A 66 -4.21 1.83 1.42
C LEU A 66 -2.97 1.64 2.30
N THR A 67 -2.29 2.74 2.61
CA THR A 67 -1.07 2.75 3.44
C THR A 67 -1.32 2.50 4.93
N ARG A 68 -2.58 2.53 5.36
CA ARG A 68 -3.06 2.33 6.74
C ARG A 68 -4.26 1.38 6.80
N ALA A 69 -4.24 0.31 6.01
CA ALA A 69 -5.37 -0.61 5.87
C ALA A 69 -5.92 -1.16 7.21
N PRO A 70 -5.10 -1.58 8.20
CA PRO A 70 -5.63 -2.05 9.48
C PRO A 70 -6.47 -0.98 10.21
N GLN A 71 -5.98 0.26 10.24
CA GLN A 71 -6.69 1.36 10.89
C GLN A 71 -8.01 1.69 10.18
N LEU A 72 -8.03 1.61 8.84
CA LEU A 72 -9.24 1.83 8.05
C LEU A 72 -10.28 0.72 8.30
N ILE A 73 -9.85 -0.53 8.41
CA ILE A 73 -10.73 -1.65 8.78
C ILE A 73 -11.34 -1.44 10.16
N ASP A 74 -10.55 -0.98 11.14
CA ASP A 74 -11.05 -0.70 12.49
C ASP A 74 -12.12 0.40 12.53
N VAL A 75 -12.02 1.38 11.62
CA VAL A 75 -13.05 2.42 11.44
C VAL A 75 -14.30 1.81 10.81
N VAL A 76 -14.17 1.17 9.65
CA VAL A 76 -15.31 0.64 8.89
C VAL A 76 -16.09 -0.44 9.66
N ARG A 77 -15.41 -1.27 10.47
CA ARG A 77 -16.06 -2.30 11.29
C ARG A 77 -17.02 -1.73 12.34
N LYS A 78 -16.89 -0.45 12.71
CA LYS A 78 -17.83 0.22 13.63
C LYS A 78 -19.18 0.51 12.97
N GLU A 79 -19.21 0.55 11.64
CA GLU A 79 -20.37 0.98 10.85
C GLU A 79 -20.99 -0.17 10.05
N LEU A 80 -20.17 -1.12 9.60
CA LEU A 80 -20.58 -2.24 8.77
C LEU A 80 -20.43 -3.58 9.50
N PRO A 81 -21.32 -4.56 9.25
CA PRO A 81 -21.26 -5.90 9.85
C PRO A 81 -20.14 -6.73 9.22
N LEU A 82 -18.89 -6.37 9.50
CA LEU A 82 -17.72 -6.94 8.84
C LEU A 82 -17.34 -8.29 9.46
N SER A 83 -17.52 -9.36 8.70
CA SER A 83 -17.01 -10.69 9.02
C SER A 83 -15.55 -10.82 8.62
N GLN A 84 -14.83 -11.70 9.32
CA GLN A 84 -13.42 -11.96 9.07
C GLN A 84 -13.09 -13.44 9.25
N LYS A 85 -12.19 -13.96 8.41
CA LYS A 85 -11.51 -15.23 8.66
C LYS A 85 -10.01 -15.14 8.38
N ASN A 86 -9.24 -15.99 9.06
CA ASN A 86 -7.80 -16.08 8.85
C ASN A 86 -7.48 -16.90 7.60
N VAL A 87 -6.46 -16.46 6.85
CA VAL A 87 -6.04 -17.09 5.59
C VAL A 87 -4.52 -17.03 5.43
N LEU A 88 -3.99 -17.85 4.52
CA LEU A 88 -2.57 -17.90 4.17
C LEU A 88 -2.31 -17.26 2.80
N PHE A 89 -1.33 -16.37 2.73
CA PHE A 89 -0.87 -15.76 1.48
C PHE A 89 0.48 -16.33 1.06
N ASN A 90 0.60 -16.72 -0.21
CA ASN A 90 1.85 -17.17 -0.83
C ASN A 90 2.56 -18.26 0.00
N GLY A 91 1.78 -19.18 0.59
CA GLY A 91 2.24 -20.34 1.36
C GLY A 91 2.91 -20.05 2.71
N LYS A 92 3.04 -18.79 3.14
CA LYS A 92 3.81 -18.47 4.37
C LYS A 92 3.34 -17.25 5.17
N ARG A 93 2.51 -16.39 4.59
CA ARG A 93 2.15 -15.12 5.21
C ARG A 93 0.73 -15.15 5.71
N PHE A 94 0.56 -15.12 7.03
CA PHE A 94 -0.75 -15.01 7.66
C PHE A 94 -1.39 -13.64 7.42
N GLY A 95 -2.69 -13.66 7.24
CA GLY A 95 -3.56 -12.50 7.40
C GLY A 95 -5.00 -12.94 7.36
N CYS A 96 -5.86 -12.13 6.77
CA CYS A 96 -7.29 -12.39 6.78
C CYS A 96 -8.00 -11.93 5.52
N VAL A 97 -9.20 -12.50 5.33
CA VAL A 97 -10.23 -12.03 4.43
C VAL A 97 -11.27 -11.24 5.22
N TYR A 98 -11.83 -10.21 4.60
CA TYR A 98 -12.96 -9.45 5.09
C TYR A 98 -14.14 -9.55 4.11
N SER A 99 -15.35 -9.64 4.62
CA SER A 99 -16.59 -9.63 3.82
C SER A 99 -17.74 -9.10 4.65
N LEU A 100 -18.74 -8.50 3.99
CA LEU A 100 -20.02 -8.16 4.64
C LEU A 100 -20.96 -9.38 4.75
N LYS A 101 -20.64 -10.51 4.12
CA LYS A 101 -21.38 -11.76 4.29
C LYS A 101 -21.03 -12.38 5.64
N GLN A 102 -22.02 -12.95 6.32
CA GLN A 102 -21.80 -13.68 7.58
C GLN A 102 -21.16 -15.04 7.35
N ASP A 103 -21.59 -15.75 6.31
CA ASP A 103 -21.01 -17.03 5.92
C ASP A 103 -19.78 -16.83 5.04
N LEU A 104 -18.65 -17.38 5.49
CA LEU A 104 -17.34 -17.30 4.83
C LEU A 104 -16.85 -18.68 4.35
N ALA A 105 -17.67 -19.73 4.45
CA ALA A 105 -17.27 -21.10 4.11
C ALA A 105 -16.90 -21.27 2.63
N GLY A 106 -17.54 -20.51 1.73
CA GLY A 106 -17.27 -20.55 0.29
C GLY A 106 -16.05 -19.74 -0.17
N ILE A 107 -15.34 -19.08 0.75
CA ILE A 107 -14.14 -18.29 0.44
C ILE A 107 -12.90 -19.20 0.55
N PRO A 108 -11.85 -19.06 -0.27
CA PRO A 108 -10.60 -19.81 -0.09
C PRO A 108 -9.91 -19.53 1.26
N ASP A 109 -9.15 -20.50 1.75
CA ASP A 109 -8.29 -20.35 2.94
C ASP A 109 -6.85 -19.97 2.58
N GLU A 110 -6.49 -20.12 1.30
CA GLU A 110 -5.18 -19.77 0.77
C GLU A 110 -5.31 -18.97 -0.53
N PHE A 111 -4.40 -18.01 -0.72
CA PHE A 111 -4.36 -17.18 -1.92
C PHE A 111 -2.92 -17.04 -2.40
N THR A 112 -2.74 -17.06 -3.72
CA THR A 112 -1.42 -16.86 -4.34
C THR A 112 -1.43 -15.62 -5.21
N TYR A 113 -0.74 -14.59 -4.74
CA TYR A 113 -0.66 -13.29 -5.40
C TYR A 113 0.67 -13.06 -6.11
N GLN A 114 0.59 -12.46 -7.29
CA GLN A 114 1.71 -11.89 -8.02
C GLN A 114 1.44 -10.43 -8.33
N LEU A 115 2.46 -9.58 -8.20
CA LEU A 115 2.40 -8.17 -8.51
C LEU A 115 3.41 -7.83 -9.60
N LYS A 116 2.94 -7.23 -10.69
CA LYS A 116 3.76 -6.71 -11.78
C LYS A 116 3.54 -5.20 -11.90
N THR A 117 4.59 -4.43 -11.67
CA THR A 117 4.52 -2.96 -11.67
C THR A 117 5.53 -2.32 -12.60
N ARG A 118 5.15 -1.20 -13.20
CA ARG A 118 6.02 -0.21 -13.81
C ARG A 118 5.53 1.16 -13.37
N ILE A 119 6.35 1.83 -12.58
CA ILE A 119 6.00 3.07 -11.88
C ILE A 119 7.19 4.01 -12.02
N GLN A 120 6.92 5.24 -12.45
CA GLN A 120 7.87 6.35 -12.38
C GLN A 120 7.51 7.20 -11.16
N ARG A 121 8.54 7.65 -10.43
CA ARG A 121 8.41 8.56 -9.30
C ARG A 121 9.08 9.87 -9.67
N SER A 122 8.47 10.99 -9.32
CA SER A 122 9.14 12.29 -9.40
C SER A 122 8.77 13.15 -8.19
N ASP A 123 9.69 14.03 -7.80
CA ASP A 123 9.42 15.10 -6.85
C ASP A 123 10.08 16.41 -7.31
N ALA A 124 9.76 17.50 -6.60
CA ALA A 124 10.25 18.84 -6.94
C ALA A 124 11.78 19.00 -6.86
N THR A 125 12.50 18.04 -6.26
CA THR A 125 13.96 18.07 -6.15
C THR A 125 14.66 17.34 -7.30
N GLY A 126 13.89 16.77 -8.24
CA GLY A 126 14.41 15.95 -9.33
C GLY A 126 14.74 14.51 -8.91
N CYS A 127 14.43 14.11 -7.68
CA CYS A 127 14.61 12.73 -7.23
C CYS A 127 13.54 11.83 -7.86
N ASN A 128 13.99 10.70 -8.41
CA ASN A 128 13.16 9.74 -9.13
C ASN A 128 13.19 8.34 -8.50
N GLU A 129 12.61 7.33 -9.16
CA GLU A 129 12.51 5.99 -8.60
C GLU A 129 13.80 5.16 -8.67
N VAL A 130 14.82 5.62 -9.39
CA VAL A 130 16.05 4.83 -9.66
C VAL A 130 16.75 4.39 -8.37
N PRO A 131 16.99 5.27 -7.37
CA PRO A 131 17.64 4.85 -6.12
C PRO A 131 16.83 3.79 -5.36
N TYR A 132 15.51 3.95 -5.29
CA TYR A 132 14.62 3.00 -4.62
C TYR A 132 14.65 1.62 -5.31
N ARG A 133 14.66 1.60 -6.65
CA ARG A 133 14.76 0.38 -7.45
C ARG A 133 16.11 -0.32 -7.26
N GLN A 134 17.21 0.44 -7.25
CA GLN A 134 18.55 -0.10 -7.03
C GLN A 134 18.67 -0.76 -5.65
N ILE A 135 18.19 -0.11 -4.59
CA ILE A 135 18.16 -0.67 -3.24
C ILE A 135 17.34 -1.97 -3.19
N ALA A 136 16.17 -1.99 -3.84
CA ALA A 136 15.32 -3.17 -3.88
C ALA A 136 15.97 -4.38 -4.56
N GLN A 137 16.84 -4.14 -5.54
CA GLN A 137 17.62 -5.16 -6.26
C GLN A 137 18.81 -5.66 -5.43
N GLN A 138 19.48 -4.78 -4.68
CA GLN A 138 20.66 -5.11 -3.89
C GLN A 138 20.32 -5.87 -2.60
N VAL A 139 19.22 -5.49 -1.94
CA VAL A 139 18.88 -6.00 -0.61
C VAL A 139 17.61 -6.85 -0.70
N LYS A 140 17.62 -8.05 -0.10
CA LYS A 140 16.44 -8.93 -0.08
C LYS A 140 15.43 -8.56 1.01
N ALA A 141 15.90 -8.21 2.21
CA ALA A 141 15.04 -8.01 3.37
C ALA A 141 14.32 -6.65 3.31
N PRO A 142 12.97 -6.60 3.40
CA PRO A 142 12.20 -5.35 3.33
C PRO A 142 12.65 -4.27 4.31
N LYS A 143 12.82 -4.63 5.60
CA LYS A 143 13.26 -3.68 6.64
C LYS A 143 14.63 -3.08 6.34
N GLU A 144 15.53 -3.87 5.77
CA GLU A 144 16.88 -3.44 5.46
C GLU A 144 16.91 -2.50 4.24
N ARG A 145 16.04 -2.72 3.26
CA ARG A 145 15.84 -1.75 2.15
C ARG A 145 15.44 -0.38 2.68
N LEU A 146 14.47 -0.34 3.61
CA LEU A 146 14.05 0.92 4.25
C LEU A 146 15.20 1.58 5.01
N ARG A 147 15.95 0.79 5.78
CA ARG A 147 17.12 1.29 6.53
C ARG A 147 18.13 1.95 5.58
N LEU A 148 18.57 1.21 4.56
CA LEU A 148 19.56 1.67 3.59
C LEU A 148 19.09 2.92 2.83
N ALA A 149 17.82 2.98 2.46
CA ALA A 149 17.25 4.17 1.82
C ALA A 149 17.35 5.41 2.70
N LEU A 150 16.99 5.30 3.98
CA LEU A 150 17.07 6.41 4.94
C LEU A 150 18.53 6.82 5.20
N GLU A 151 19.44 5.85 5.34
CA GLU A 151 20.88 6.10 5.51
C GLU A 151 21.53 6.73 4.27
N SER A 152 20.95 6.51 3.09
CA SER A 152 21.37 7.12 1.83
C SER A 152 20.75 8.51 1.60
N GLY A 153 20.06 9.06 2.60
CA GLY A 153 19.42 10.39 2.55
C GLY A 153 18.11 10.44 1.76
N LEU A 154 17.54 9.30 1.37
CA LEU A 154 16.27 9.29 0.64
C LEU A 154 15.09 9.66 1.54
N SER A 155 14.16 10.43 0.98
CA SER A 155 12.84 10.68 1.56
C SER A 155 11.87 9.57 1.18
N VAL A 156 11.52 8.70 2.13
CA VAL A 156 10.70 7.52 1.85
C VAL A 156 9.24 7.77 2.20
N THR A 157 8.34 7.80 1.22
CA THR A 157 6.90 7.80 1.47
C THR A 157 6.39 6.39 1.81
N ALA A 158 5.17 6.29 2.33
CA ALA A 158 4.53 4.99 2.51
C ALA A 158 4.26 4.24 1.20
N LEU A 159 4.11 4.94 0.07
CA LEU A 159 3.99 4.29 -1.25
C LEU A 159 5.34 3.79 -1.76
N ASP A 160 6.44 4.49 -1.47
CA ASP A 160 7.78 3.99 -1.81
C ASP A 160 8.05 2.64 -1.15
N GLY A 161 7.68 2.53 0.14
CA GLY A 161 7.74 1.28 0.89
C GLY A 161 6.93 0.16 0.26
N LEU A 162 5.72 0.48 -0.22
CA LEU A 162 4.82 -0.47 -0.87
C LEU A 162 5.38 -0.93 -2.23
N PHE A 163 5.84 0.00 -3.06
CA PHE A 163 6.21 -0.25 -4.46
C PHE A 163 7.59 -0.90 -4.62
N TRP A 164 8.59 -0.47 -3.85
CA TRP A 164 9.96 -0.97 -4.03
C TRP A 164 10.46 -1.81 -2.86
N PHE A 165 10.00 -1.57 -1.63
CA PHE A 165 10.57 -2.26 -0.47
C PHE A 165 9.81 -3.50 -0.04
N GLY A 166 8.58 -3.72 -0.56
CA GLY A 166 7.74 -4.85 -0.16
C GLY A 166 7.16 -4.66 1.24
N ILE A 167 6.97 -3.40 1.66
CA ILE A 167 6.50 -3.03 2.99
C ILE A 167 5.08 -2.48 2.88
N GLN A 168 4.09 -3.26 3.34
CA GLN A 168 2.70 -2.81 3.39
C GLN A 168 2.39 -1.91 4.59
N ARG A 169 3.21 -1.95 5.65
CA ARG A 169 3.01 -1.21 6.90
C ARG A 169 4.29 -0.51 7.33
N ILE A 170 4.70 0.50 6.56
CA ILE A 170 5.99 1.18 6.76
C ILE A 170 6.16 1.73 8.18
N ALA A 171 5.08 2.24 8.79
CA ALA A 171 5.11 2.78 10.14
C ALA A 171 5.62 1.77 11.18
N ALA A 172 5.31 0.48 11.02
CA ALA A 172 5.77 -0.56 11.92
C ALA A 172 7.29 -0.82 11.78
N ASP A 173 7.81 -0.78 10.55
CA ASP A 173 9.25 -0.90 10.31
C ASP A 173 10.02 0.34 10.76
N VAL A 174 9.48 1.55 10.52
CA VAL A 174 10.03 2.80 11.05
C VAL A 174 10.09 2.77 12.57
N GLN A 175 9.03 2.33 13.25
CA GLN A 175 9.04 2.20 14.70
C GLN A 175 10.12 1.22 15.19
N ARG A 176 10.32 0.10 14.48
CA ARG A 176 11.40 -0.85 14.79
C ARG A 176 12.78 -0.22 14.61
N LEU A 177 13.02 0.54 13.55
CA LEU A 177 14.29 1.23 13.31
C LEU A 177 14.56 2.33 14.34
N ARG A 178 13.54 3.08 14.76
CA ARG A 178 13.67 4.04 15.87
C ARG A 178 14.13 3.36 17.17
N LYS A 179 13.58 2.17 17.46
CA LYS A 179 14.01 1.37 18.63
C LYS A 179 15.46 0.89 18.55
N THR A 180 16.06 0.84 17.36
CA THR A 180 17.51 0.55 17.20
C THR A 180 18.38 1.80 17.27
N GLY A 181 17.82 2.96 17.67
CA GLY A 181 18.56 4.23 17.81
C GLY A 181 18.57 5.10 16.56
N MET A 182 17.93 4.69 15.47
CA MET A 182 17.88 5.50 14.24
C MET A 182 16.93 6.68 14.42
N ARG A 183 17.44 7.91 14.28
CA ARG A 183 16.67 9.14 14.42
C ARG A 183 15.90 9.43 13.13
N ILE A 184 14.68 8.91 13.03
CA ILE A 184 13.82 9.09 11.85
C ILE A 184 12.77 10.14 12.15
N VAL A 185 12.71 11.21 11.36
CA VAL A 185 11.65 12.22 11.40
C VAL A 185 10.49 11.81 10.49
N THR A 186 9.26 12.19 10.87
CA THR A 186 8.06 11.99 10.05
C THR A 186 7.46 13.35 9.72
N SER A 187 7.31 13.63 8.43
CA SER A 187 6.54 14.77 7.91
C SER A 187 5.41 14.25 7.01
N ASN A 188 4.64 15.14 6.40
CA ASN A 188 3.70 14.79 5.33
C ASN A 188 4.20 15.35 4.00
N ALA A 189 3.89 14.64 2.92
CA ALA A 189 4.00 15.12 1.55
C ALA A 189 2.64 15.06 0.87
N GLU A 190 2.42 15.99 -0.04
CA GLU A 190 1.33 15.88 -0.99
C GLU A 190 1.72 14.85 -2.05
N VAL A 191 0.87 13.84 -2.25
CA VAL A 191 1.11 12.75 -3.17
C VAL A 191 -0.01 12.65 -4.17
N PHE A 192 0.35 12.58 -5.45
CA PHE A 192 -0.56 12.24 -6.54
C PHE A 192 -0.15 10.89 -7.17
N ASP A 193 -1.12 10.10 -7.59
CA ASP A 193 -0.88 8.91 -8.42
C ASP A 193 -1.94 8.72 -9.49
N THR A 194 -1.54 8.12 -10.61
CA THR A 194 -2.45 7.88 -11.75
C THR A 194 -3.35 6.65 -11.60
N LEU A 195 -3.08 5.76 -10.65
CA LEU A 195 -3.91 4.56 -10.43
C LEU A 195 -5.27 4.95 -9.85
N THR A 196 -5.26 5.86 -8.89
CA THR A 196 -6.44 6.34 -8.16
C THR A 196 -6.87 7.72 -8.64
N LYS A 197 -5.99 8.43 -9.36
CA LYS A 197 -6.18 9.80 -9.86
C LYS A 197 -6.47 10.80 -8.74
N THR A 198 -5.98 10.55 -7.51
CA THR A 198 -6.21 11.40 -6.35
C THR A 198 -4.93 12.07 -5.86
N THR A 199 -5.09 13.26 -5.28
CA THR A 199 -4.06 13.94 -4.50
C THR A 199 -4.35 13.80 -3.01
N ARG A 200 -3.37 13.37 -2.20
CA ARG A 200 -3.56 13.15 -0.76
C ARG A 200 -2.29 13.34 0.05
N GLN A 201 -2.46 13.66 1.33
CA GLN A 201 -1.34 13.73 2.27
C GLN A 201 -0.90 12.33 2.70
N ILE A 202 0.39 12.02 2.54
CA ILE A 202 1.00 10.75 2.96
C ILE A 202 2.21 11.01 3.84
N PRO A 203 2.43 10.20 4.90
CA PRO A 203 3.65 10.27 5.69
C PRO A 203 4.92 10.05 4.86
N VAL A 204 5.92 10.88 5.12
CA VAL A 204 7.28 10.78 4.59
C VAL A 204 8.24 10.63 5.74
N TYR A 205 9.18 9.70 5.59
CA TYR A 205 10.20 9.38 6.57
C TYR A 205 11.56 9.79 6.03
N ARG A 206 12.33 10.46 6.88
CA ARG A 206 13.71 10.87 6.60
C ARG A 206 14.58 10.64 7.82
N LEU A 207 15.87 10.43 7.60
CA LEU A 207 16.84 10.45 8.69
C LEU A 207 17.04 11.90 9.15
N GLU A 208 17.05 12.12 10.47
CA GLU A 208 17.27 13.43 11.08
C GLU A 208 18.70 13.93 10.81
N GLY A 209 18.85 15.22 10.46
CA GLY A 209 20.15 15.86 10.25
C GLY A 209 20.73 15.73 8.84
N MET A 210 19.96 15.20 7.88
CA MET A 210 20.26 15.29 6.45
C MET A 210 19.33 16.34 5.82
N ASP A 211 19.67 17.61 5.99
CA ASP A 211 19.08 18.67 5.16
C ASP A 211 19.72 18.62 3.77
N ILE A 212 18.89 18.80 2.73
CA ILE A 212 19.33 18.87 1.34
C ILE A 212 20.04 20.22 1.19
N THR A 213 21.37 20.22 1.22
CA THR A 213 22.19 21.33 0.70
C THR A 213 22.01 21.49 -0.80
#